data_AF-A0A4Q1TZC4-F1
#
_entry.id   AF-A0A4Q1TZC4-F1
#
_cell.length_a   1.000
_cell.length_b   1.000
_cell.length_c   1.000
_cell.angle_alpha   90.00
_cell.angle_beta   90.00
_cell.angle_gamma   90.00
#
_symmetry.space_group_name_H-M   'P 1'
#
loop_
_entity.id
_entity.type
_entity.pdbx_description
1 polymer ?
#
loop_
_entity_poly.entity_id
_entity_poly.type
_entity_poly.pdbx_seq_one_letter_code
_entity_poly.pdbx_strand_id
1 'polypeptide(L)'
;MKKSTATIIREYGPFPGAEHINGVTFDGEHVWFASGDKLNALDPASGEVVRSIEVASHAGTAFDGTFLYQIAEDVIHKIDPKTGRILSTIPAPGNGGDSGLAWAEGSLWVGQHRGRRIHQIDPETGKILRTIESNRVVTGVTWVDGQLWHGTWEGDDSDVRRIDPETGEVLERLEMPEGTGVSGLESDGADCFFCGGGGSGKIRAVRRPG
;
A
#
# COMPACT_ATOMS: atom_id res chain seq x y z
N MET A 1 23.45 -0.12 -5.66
CA MET A 1 22.03 0.24 -5.85
C MET A 1 21.73 0.49 -7.32
N LYS A 2 20.75 -0.21 -7.90
CA LYS A 2 20.26 0.00 -9.28
C LYS A 2 19.29 1.20 -9.34
N LYS A 3 19.25 1.91 -10.46
CA LYS A 3 18.33 3.04 -10.70
C LYS A 3 17.76 2.98 -12.12
N SER A 4 16.47 3.22 -12.25
CA SER A 4 15.78 3.36 -13.55
C SER A 4 14.52 4.19 -13.41
N THR A 5 13.96 4.64 -14.53
CA THR A 5 12.66 5.33 -14.55
C THR A 5 11.52 4.30 -14.54
N ALA A 6 10.50 4.55 -13.72
CA ALA A 6 9.28 3.76 -13.67
C ALA A 6 8.50 3.88 -14.99
N THR A 7 8.02 2.75 -15.51
CA THR A 7 7.15 2.73 -16.69
C THR A 7 5.71 2.55 -16.25
N ILE A 8 4.88 3.59 -16.38
CA ILE A 8 3.42 3.49 -16.20
C ILE A 8 2.86 2.77 -17.42
N ILE A 9 2.22 1.61 -17.20
CA ILE A 9 1.63 0.79 -18.27
C ILE A 9 0.12 1.01 -18.38
N ARG A 10 -0.54 1.48 -17.31
CA ARG A 10 -1.96 1.82 -17.30
C ARG A 10 -2.28 2.80 -16.17
N GLU A 11 -3.28 3.65 -16.37
CA GLU A 11 -3.90 4.46 -15.32
C GLU A 11 -5.37 4.08 -15.18
N TYR A 12 -5.87 4.17 -13.95
CA TYR A 12 -7.27 4.03 -13.59
C TYR A 12 -7.75 5.29 -12.87
N GLY A 13 -9.02 5.64 -13.07
CA GLY A 13 -9.61 6.85 -12.51
C GLY A 13 -9.22 8.14 -13.27
N PRO A 14 -9.44 9.32 -12.67
CA PRO A 14 -9.93 9.53 -11.32
C PRO A 14 -11.33 8.95 -11.10
N PHE A 15 -11.61 8.46 -9.91
CA PHE A 15 -12.90 7.85 -9.58
C PHE A 15 -13.85 8.88 -8.95
N PRO A 16 -15.11 8.98 -9.39
CA PRO A 16 -16.09 9.87 -8.76
C PRO A 16 -16.22 9.60 -7.25
N GLY A 17 -16.05 10.64 -6.43
CA GLY A 17 -16.15 10.53 -4.97
C GLY A 17 -14.95 9.89 -4.28
N ALA A 18 -13.84 9.64 -4.97
CA ALA A 18 -12.56 9.24 -4.37
C ALA A 18 -11.46 10.23 -4.78
N GLU A 19 -11.47 11.39 -4.12
CA GLU A 19 -10.51 12.47 -4.40
C GLU A 19 -9.07 12.11 -3.99
N HIS A 20 -8.93 11.19 -3.03
CA HIS A 20 -7.66 10.68 -2.55
C HIS A 20 -7.63 9.16 -2.62
N ILE A 21 -6.51 8.60 -3.08
CA ILE A 21 -6.20 7.18 -2.96
C ILE A 21 -5.14 7.04 -1.87
N ASN A 22 -5.49 6.51 -0.70
CA ASN A 22 -4.60 6.48 0.47
C ASN A 22 -3.79 5.19 0.59
N GLY A 23 -4.29 4.11 -0.01
CA GLY A 23 -3.73 2.77 0.05
C GLY A 23 -4.29 1.93 -1.07
N VAL A 24 -3.54 0.90 -1.48
CA VAL A 24 -3.97 -0.09 -2.46
C VAL A 24 -3.52 -1.48 -2.02
N THR A 25 -4.31 -2.51 -2.31
CA THR A 25 -3.92 -3.92 -2.21
C THR A 25 -4.57 -4.72 -3.33
N PHE A 26 -4.23 -6.00 -3.49
CA PHE A 26 -4.68 -6.86 -4.57
C PHE A 26 -5.04 -8.22 -4.00
N ASP A 27 -6.26 -8.68 -4.29
CA ASP A 27 -6.75 -9.94 -3.72
C ASP A 27 -6.54 -11.16 -4.62
N GLY A 28 -5.85 -10.98 -5.75
CA GLY A 28 -5.72 -11.98 -6.82
C GLY A 28 -6.70 -11.78 -7.98
N GLU A 29 -7.74 -10.97 -7.79
CA GLU A 29 -8.79 -10.70 -8.78
C GLU A 29 -9.04 -9.18 -8.94
N HIS A 30 -9.22 -8.47 -7.82
CA HIS A 30 -9.54 -7.05 -7.73
C HIS A 30 -8.42 -6.26 -7.07
N VAL A 31 -8.22 -5.03 -7.56
CA VAL A 31 -7.42 -4.03 -6.86
C VAL A 31 -8.32 -3.32 -5.86
N TRP A 32 -8.04 -3.49 -4.58
CA TRP A 32 -8.72 -2.75 -3.52
C TRP A 32 -8.00 -1.44 -3.25
N PHE A 33 -8.76 -0.36 -3.03
CA PHE A 33 -8.19 0.93 -2.69
C PHE A 33 -8.98 1.69 -1.63
N ALA A 34 -8.23 2.34 -0.74
CA ALA A 34 -8.74 3.17 0.34
C ALA A 34 -9.00 4.60 -0.13
N SER A 35 -10.24 5.08 0.02
CA SER A 35 -10.66 6.42 -0.42
C SER A 35 -11.06 7.37 0.71
N GLY A 36 -10.66 7.09 1.95
CA GLY A 36 -11.00 7.88 3.14
C GLY A 36 -12.12 7.26 3.96
N ASP A 37 -13.32 7.13 3.39
CA ASP A 37 -14.53 6.63 4.04
C ASP A 37 -14.94 5.20 3.66
N LYS A 38 -14.26 4.62 2.67
CA LYS A 38 -14.53 3.27 2.16
C LYS A 38 -13.33 2.62 1.51
N LEU A 39 -13.42 1.29 1.44
CA LEU A 39 -12.64 0.45 0.54
C LEU A 39 -13.43 0.21 -0.74
N ASN A 40 -12.77 0.35 -1.89
CA ASN A 40 -13.37 0.10 -3.20
C ASN A 40 -12.61 -1.00 -3.93
N ALA A 41 -13.32 -1.96 -4.53
CA ALA A 41 -12.75 -2.98 -5.38
C ALA A 41 -12.87 -2.55 -6.85
N LEU A 42 -11.74 -2.49 -7.53
CA LEU A 42 -11.58 -2.19 -8.94
C LEU A 42 -11.30 -3.50 -9.68
N ASP A 43 -12.02 -3.76 -10.77
CA ASP A 43 -11.61 -4.77 -11.74
C ASP A 43 -10.45 -4.19 -12.58
N PRO A 44 -9.23 -4.76 -12.51
CA PRO A 44 -8.09 -4.23 -13.27
C PRO A 44 -8.22 -4.43 -14.78
N ALA A 45 -9.07 -5.36 -15.27
CA ALA A 45 -9.27 -5.57 -16.70
C ALA A 45 -10.11 -4.45 -17.31
N SER A 46 -11.30 -4.17 -16.76
CA SER A 46 -12.19 -3.11 -17.23
C SER A 46 -11.81 -1.72 -16.72
N GLY A 47 -11.25 -1.62 -15.52
CA GLY A 47 -11.05 -0.36 -14.80
C GLY A 47 -12.31 0.15 -14.08
N GLU A 48 -13.34 -0.67 -13.95
CA GLU A 48 -14.58 -0.32 -13.25
C GLU A 48 -14.52 -0.66 -11.75
N VAL A 49 -15.10 0.21 -10.92
CA VAL A 49 -15.32 -0.08 -9.50
C VAL A 49 -16.54 -0.99 -9.41
N VAL A 50 -16.32 -2.24 -8.99
CA VAL A 50 -17.35 -3.28 -8.95
C VAL A 50 -17.98 -3.45 -7.58
N ARG A 51 -17.33 -2.93 -6.53
CA ARG A 51 -17.81 -3.04 -5.14
C ARG A 51 -17.21 -1.94 -4.26
N SER A 52 -17.94 -1.58 -3.20
CA SER A 52 -17.42 -0.78 -2.10
C SER A 52 -17.83 -1.37 -0.74
N ILE A 53 -17.02 -1.10 0.29
CA ILE A 53 -17.28 -1.43 1.70
C ILE A 53 -17.14 -0.14 2.49
N GLU A 54 -18.23 0.29 3.14
CA GLU A 54 -18.28 1.49 3.99
C GLU A 54 -17.51 1.23 5.30
N VAL A 55 -16.26 1.68 5.34
CA VAL A 55 -15.35 1.52 6.48
C VAL A 55 -14.29 2.62 6.40
N ALA A 56 -13.91 3.18 7.56
CA ALA A 56 -12.83 4.15 7.62
C ALA A 56 -11.55 3.60 6.96
N SER A 57 -11.04 4.34 5.99
CA SER A 57 -10.00 3.92 5.04
C SER A 57 -8.99 5.04 4.83
N HIS A 58 -8.32 5.43 5.92
CA HIS A 58 -7.51 6.63 5.98
C HIS A 58 -6.09 6.45 5.42
N ALA A 59 -5.60 5.20 5.35
CA ALA A 59 -4.26 4.87 4.90
C ALA A 59 -4.24 3.47 4.23
N GLY A 60 -3.11 2.77 4.36
CA GLY A 60 -2.80 1.50 3.73
C GLY A 60 -3.81 0.39 3.98
N THR A 61 -3.93 -0.48 2.99
CA THR A 61 -4.77 -1.68 2.97
C THR A 61 -3.88 -2.87 2.64
N ALA A 62 -4.21 -4.05 3.16
CA ALA A 62 -3.54 -5.31 2.81
C ALA A 62 -4.55 -6.45 2.70
N PHE A 63 -4.18 -7.55 2.03
CA PHE A 63 -4.98 -8.76 1.92
C PHE A 63 -4.18 -10.00 2.31
N ASP A 64 -4.71 -10.85 3.20
CA ASP A 64 -4.00 -12.05 3.68
C ASP A 64 -4.27 -13.33 2.86
N GLY A 65 -4.98 -13.21 1.74
CA GLY A 65 -5.51 -14.34 0.99
C GLY A 65 -6.97 -14.66 1.34
N THR A 66 -7.51 -14.09 2.42
CA THR A 66 -8.92 -14.29 2.84
C THR A 66 -9.59 -13.00 3.31
N PHE A 67 -8.90 -12.19 4.12
CA PHE A 67 -9.40 -10.99 4.78
C PHE A 67 -8.61 -9.76 4.37
N LEU A 68 -9.30 -8.62 4.35
CA LEU A 68 -8.68 -7.31 4.19
C LEU A 68 -8.24 -6.78 5.55
N TYR A 69 -7.14 -6.05 5.58
CA TYR A 69 -6.71 -5.25 6.72
C TYR A 69 -6.69 -3.79 6.30
N GLN A 70 -7.23 -2.90 7.11
CA GLN A 70 -7.33 -1.48 6.79
C GLN A 70 -6.89 -0.64 7.97
N ILE A 71 -5.96 0.29 7.74
CA ILE A 71 -5.62 1.32 8.72
C ILE A 71 -6.74 2.36 8.77
N ALA A 72 -7.26 2.59 9.97
CA ALA A 72 -8.24 3.61 10.29
C ALA A 72 -7.74 4.42 11.49
N GLU A 73 -7.13 5.57 11.22
CA GLU A 73 -6.49 6.42 12.25
C GLU A 73 -5.41 5.67 13.05
N ASP A 74 -5.69 5.34 14.31
CA ASP A 74 -4.79 4.69 15.26
C ASP A 74 -5.05 3.19 15.43
N VAL A 75 -5.91 2.60 14.59
CA VAL A 75 -6.22 1.17 14.60
C VAL A 75 -6.12 0.54 13.21
N ILE A 76 -6.05 -0.79 13.20
CA ILE A 76 -6.16 -1.62 12.00
C ILE A 76 -7.34 -2.55 12.16
N HIS A 77 -8.28 -2.51 11.22
CA HIS A 77 -9.42 -3.41 11.15
C HIS A 77 -9.11 -4.61 10.27
N LYS A 78 -9.44 -5.83 10.76
CA LYS A 78 -9.56 -7.03 9.93
C LYS A 78 -10.99 -7.12 9.42
N ILE A 79 -11.18 -7.20 8.11
CA ILE A 79 -12.47 -7.05 7.44
C ILE A 79 -12.70 -8.28 6.56
N ASP A 80 -13.92 -8.84 6.65
CA ASP A 80 -14.40 -9.82 5.69
C ASP A 80 -14.79 -9.11 4.38
N PRO A 81 -14.06 -9.31 3.26
CA PRO A 81 -14.37 -8.66 2.00
C PRO A 81 -15.74 -9.07 1.45
N LYS A 82 -16.27 -10.24 1.82
CA LYS A 82 -17.56 -10.75 1.34
C LYS A 82 -18.73 -10.08 2.02
N THR A 83 -18.61 -9.78 3.31
CA THR A 83 -19.70 -9.23 4.12
C THR A 83 -19.50 -7.77 4.52
N GLY A 84 -18.29 -7.24 4.37
CA GLY A 84 -17.90 -5.91 4.86
C GLY A 84 -17.79 -5.81 6.38
N ARG A 85 -17.90 -6.93 7.11
CA ARG A 85 -17.88 -6.92 8.58
C ARG A 85 -16.46 -6.79 9.09
N ILE A 86 -16.26 -5.93 10.08
CA ILE A 86 -15.05 -5.89 10.91
C ILE A 86 -15.09 -7.11 11.83
N LEU A 87 -14.09 -7.97 11.73
CA LEU A 87 -13.94 -9.21 12.50
C LEU A 87 -13.11 -9.00 13.77
N SER A 88 -12.10 -8.15 13.68
CA SER A 88 -11.25 -7.76 14.81
C SER A 88 -10.62 -6.39 14.55
N THR A 89 -10.11 -5.79 15.63
CA THR A 89 -9.41 -4.51 15.59
C THR A 89 -8.17 -4.62 16.47
N ILE A 90 -7.03 -4.16 15.96
CA ILE A 90 -5.76 -4.08 16.68
C ILE A 90 -5.24 -2.64 16.66
N PRO A 91 -4.38 -2.22 17.60
CA PRO A 91 -3.74 -0.92 17.54
C PRO A 91 -2.78 -0.81 16.34
N ALA A 92 -2.75 0.35 15.70
CA ALA A 92 -1.73 0.70 14.71
C ALA A 92 -0.45 1.19 15.41
N PRO A 93 0.75 0.82 14.93
CA PRO A 93 2.00 1.09 15.65
C PRO A 93 2.45 2.56 15.56
N GLY A 94 1.99 3.32 14.57
CA GLY A 94 2.48 4.65 14.26
C GLY A 94 1.73 5.80 14.93
N ASN A 95 0.73 5.53 15.78
CA ASN A 95 -0.05 6.53 16.53
C ASN A 95 -0.62 7.63 15.62
N GLY A 96 -1.26 7.21 14.51
CA GLY A 96 -1.82 8.10 13.48
C GLY A 96 -0.80 8.57 12.43
N GLY A 97 0.45 8.11 12.51
CA GLY A 97 1.50 8.34 11.52
C GLY A 97 1.67 7.20 10.51
N ASP A 98 0.80 6.20 10.54
CA ASP A 98 0.82 5.03 9.67
C ASP A 98 0.38 5.39 8.24
N SER A 99 0.98 4.72 7.25
CA SER A 99 0.76 4.99 5.82
C SER A 99 0.59 3.72 5.01
N GLY A 100 1.67 2.98 4.76
CA GLY A 100 1.63 1.75 3.97
C GLY A 100 1.21 0.55 4.81
N LEU A 101 0.55 -0.44 4.19
CA LEU A 101 0.23 -1.71 4.82
C LEU A 101 0.43 -2.83 3.81
N ALA A 102 1.09 -3.91 4.22
CA ALA A 102 1.19 -5.14 3.45
C ALA A 102 0.98 -6.36 4.34
N TRP A 103 0.51 -7.44 3.74
CA TRP A 103 0.55 -8.76 4.34
C TRP A 103 1.71 -9.55 3.75
N ALA A 104 2.58 -10.08 4.60
CA ALA A 104 3.62 -10.98 4.17
C ALA A 104 4.10 -11.85 5.33
N GLU A 105 4.44 -13.10 5.02
CA GLU A 105 5.07 -14.02 5.99
C GLU A 105 4.23 -14.21 7.27
N GLY A 106 2.90 -14.16 7.15
CA GLY A 106 1.99 -14.30 8.30
C GLY A 106 1.94 -13.08 9.22
N SER A 107 2.50 -11.95 8.80
CA SER A 107 2.55 -10.70 9.56
C SER A 107 2.01 -9.53 8.75
N LEU A 108 1.64 -8.45 9.45
CA LEU A 108 1.41 -7.15 8.82
C LEU A 108 2.69 -6.34 8.83
N TRP A 109 2.97 -5.66 7.72
CA TRP A 109 4.08 -4.74 7.56
C TRP A 109 3.54 -3.33 7.37
N VAL A 110 3.76 -2.48 8.37
CA VAL A 110 3.18 -1.14 8.45
C VAL A 110 4.25 -0.09 8.20
N GLY A 111 4.07 0.72 7.17
CA GLY A 111 4.88 1.91 6.93
C GLY A 111 4.49 3.04 7.88
N GLN A 112 5.47 3.67 8.52
CA GLN A 112 5.30 4.89 9.29
C GLN A 112 5.82 6.07 8.47
N HIS A 113 4.93 6.99 8.09
CA HIS A 113 5.18 8.02 7.09
C HIS A 113 6.38 8.90 7.42
N ARG A 114 6.22 9.90 8.31
CA ARG A 114 7.31 10.79 8.74
C ARG A 114 8.24 10.15 9.76
N GLY A 115 7.80 9.04 10.38
CA GLY A 115 8.65 8.23 11.24
C GLY A 115 9.74 7.49 10.48
N ARG A 116 9.60 7.35 9.15
CA ARG A 116 10.57 6.71 8.25
C ARG A 116 10.93 5.30 8.69
N ARG A 117 9.92 4.52 9.06
CA ARG A 117 10.07 3.15 9.53
C ARG A 117 9.11 2.23 8.82
N ILE A 118 9.45 0.95 8.80
CA ILE A 118 8.53 -0.13 8.46
C ILE A 118 8.51 -1.08 9.67
N HIS A 119 7.34 -1.29 10.25
CA HIS A 119 7.13 -2.17 11.39
C HIS A 119 6.54 -3.49 10.91
N GLN A 120 7.17 -4.61 11.27
CA GLN A 120 6.49 -5.90 11.26
C GLN A 120 5.69 -6.02 12.56
N ILE A 121 4.40 -6.29 12.46
CA ILE A 121 3.52 -6.44 13.62
C ILE A 121 2.80 -7.79 13.59
N ASP A 122 2.54 -8.30 14.77
CA ASP A 122 1.66 -9.44 14.99
C ASP A 122 0.21 -9.04 14.63
N PRO A 123 -0.45 -9.75 13.71
CA PRO A 123 -1.76 -9.35 13.19
C PRO A 123 -2.92 -9.61 14.16
N GLU A 124 -2.70 -10.36 15.23
CA GLU A 124 -3.72 -10.66 16.24
C GLU A 124 -3.67 -9.66 17.41
N THR A 125 -2.50 -9.06 17.66
CA THR A 125 -2.27 -8.22 18.84
C THR A 125 -1.81 -6.79 18.53
N GLY A 126 -1.31 -6.53 17.33
CA GLY A 126 -0.67 -5.26 16.95
C GLY A 126 0.73 -5.06 17.57
N LYS A 127 1.29 -6.08 18.23
CA LYS A 127 2.62 -5.99 18.82
C LYS A 127 3.69 -5.86 17.74
N ILE A 128 4.55 -4.86 17.85
CA ILE A 128 5.73 -4.72 17.00
C ILE A 128 6.71 -5.88 17.27
N LEU A 129 7.00 -6.64 16.23
CA LEU A 129 7.95 -7.75 16.22
C LEU A 129 9.33 -7.29 15.76
N ARG A 130 9.35 -6.37 14.79
CA ARG A 130 10.56 -5.87 14.14
C ARG A 130 10.33 -4.47 13.61
N THR A 131 11.40 -3.68 13.53
CA THR A 131 11.42 -2.37 12.88
C THR A 131 12.57 -2.28 11.90
N ILE A 132 12.29 -1.77 10.70
CA ILE A 132 13.27 -1.43 9.67
C ILE A 132 13.28 0.10 9.54
N GLU A 133 14.48 0.69 9.57
CA GLU A 133 14.66 2.13 9.35
C GLU A 133 14.74 2.42 7.85
N SER A 134 14.13 3.52 7.42
CA SER A 134 14.17 4.06 6.07
C SER A 134 14.85 5.42 6.05
N ASN A 135 15.55 5.72 4.98
CA ASN A 135 16.15 7.05 4.79
C ASN A 135 15.18 8.11 4.24
N ARG A 136 13.95 7.71 3.86
CA ARG A 136 12.87 8.60 3.37
C ARG A 136 11.52 8.20 3.96
N VAL A 137 10.51 9.03 3.74
CA VAL A 137 9.13 8.69 4.15
C VAL A 137 8.68 7.38 3.51
N VAL A 138 7.83 6.65 4.21
CA VAL A 138 7.18 5.44 3.67
C VAL A 138 5.74 5.79 3.34
N THR A 139 5.24 5.46 2.14
CA THR A 139 3.85 5.73 1.74
C THR A 139 3.06 4.47 1.44
N GLY A 140 3.64 3.52 0.70
CA GLY A 140 3.09 2.18 0.49
C GLY A 140 4.15 1.12 0.77
N VAL A 141 3.74 -0.11 1.08
CA VAL A 141 4.63 -1.26 1.34
C VAL A 141 4.07 -2.45 0.59
N THR A 142 4.92 -3.27 -0.03
CA THR A 142 4.52 -4.56 -0.62
C THR A 142 5.66 -5.57 -0.56
N TRP A 143 5.31 -6.84 -0.64
CA TRP A 143 6.24 -7.95 -0.76
C TRP A 143 5.95 -8.76 -2.02
N VAL A 144 6.99 -9.07 -2.77
CA VAL A 144 6.89 -9.95 -3.95
C VAL A 144 8.20 -10.70 -4.15
N ASP A 145 8.13 -12.00 -4.40
CA ASP A 145 9.29 -12.89 -4.57
C ASP A 145 10.35 -12.76 -3.45
N GLY A 146 9.89 -12.60 -2.20
CA GLY A 146 10.77 -12.41 -1.03
C GLY A 146 11.46 -11.05 -0.98
N GLN A 147 11.02 -10.08 -1.76
CA GLN A 147 11.59 -8.73 -1.82
C GLN A 147 10.63 -7.72 -1.22
N LEU A 148 11.15 -6.88 -0.31
CA LEU A 148 10.43 -5.76 0.28
C LEU A 148 10.58 -4.52 -0.59
N TRP A 149 9.45 -3.98 -1.03
CA TRP A 149 9.36 -2.74 -1.76
C TRP A 149 8.51 -1.73 -1.00
N HIS A 150 8.86 -0.45 -1.11
CA HIS A 150 8.02 0.62 -0.59
C HIS A 150 8.03 1.86 -1.48
N GLY A 151 6.93 2.61 -1.42
CA GLY A 151 6.80 3.90 -2.07
C GLY A 151 7.34 5.03 -1.19
N THR A 152 7.76 6.11 -1.82
CA THR A 152 8.14 7.37 -1.15
C THR A 152 7.67 8.55 -1.98
N TRP A 153 7.30 9.64 -1.30
CA TRP A 153 6.90 10.89 -1.95
C TRP A 153 7.17 12.08 -1.02
N GLU A 154 8.16 12.92 -1.36
CA GLU A 154 8.53 14.13 -0.61
C GLU A 154 8.77 15.28 -1.59
N GLY A 155 7.96 16.34 -1.50
CA GLY A 155 8.00 17.43 -2.48
C GLY A 155 7.64 16.90 -3.88
N ASP A 156 8.49 17.21 -4.86
CA ASP A 156 8.33 16.78 -6.25
C ASP A 156 8.95 15.39 -6.52
N ASP A 157 9.73 14.85 -5.56
CA ASP A 157 10.46 13.60 -5.71
C ASP A 157 9.65 12.39 -5.21
N SER A 158 9.39 11.45 -6.11
CA SER A 158 8.64 10.22 -5.84
C SER A 158 9.33 9.02 -6.48
N ASP A 159 9.47 7.92 -5.73
CA ASP A 159 10.02 6.67 -6.24
C ASP A 159 9.46 5.45 -5.51
N VAL A 160 9.47 4.33 -6.22
CA VAL A 160 9.24 2.98 -5.67
C VAL A 160 10.61 2.32 -5.52
N ARG A 161 10.91 1.77 -4.34
CA ARG A 161 12.25 1.24 -4.07
C ARG A 161 12.23 -0.12 -3.40
N ARG A 162 13.20 -0.95 -3.78
CA ARG A 162 13.50 -2.20 -3.10
C ARG A 162 14.51 -1.95 -2.02
N ILE A 163 14.25 -2.50 -0.85
CA ILE A 163 15.18 -2.45 0.27
C ILE A 163 15.57 -3.85 0.70
N ASP A 164 16.75 -3.95 1.30
CA ASP A 164 17.13 -5.11 2.09
C ASP A 164 16.26 -5.13 3.36
N PRO A 165 15.46 -6.18 3.61
CA PRO A 165 14.54 -6.23 4.74
C PRO A 165 15.27 -6.39 6.09
N GLU A 166 16.56 -6.72 6.08
CA GLU A 166 17.36 -6.85 7.28
C GLU A 166 17.89 -5.50 7.78
N THR A 167 18.33 -4.66 6.84
CA THR A 167 19.13 -3.46 7.11
C THR A 167 18.45 -2.16 6.70
N GLY A 168 17.44 -2.23 5.83
CA GLY A 168 16.83 -1.05 5.20
C GLY A 168 17.68 -0.45 4.06
N GLU A 169 18.79 -1.09 3.67
CA GLU A 169 19.61 -0.61 2.56
C GLU A 169 18.81 -0.57 1.26
N VAL A 170 18.87 0.55 0.53
CA VAL A 170 18.19 0.66 -0.77
C VAL A 170 18.98 -0.09 -1.83
N LEU A 171 18.39 -1.18 -2.33
CA LEU A 171 18.97 -2.05 -3.36
C LEU A 171 18.64 -1.53 -4.76
N GLU A 172 17.46 -0.96 -4.94
CA GLU A 172 16.94 -0.54 -6.24
C GLU A 172 15.94 0.60 -6.13
N ARG A 173 15.91 1.49 -7.14
CA ARG A 173 14.95 2.60 -7.23
C ARG A 173 14.34 2.70 -8.62
N LEU A 174 13.03 2.89 -8.64
CA LEU A 174 12.22 3.22 -9.79
C LEU A 174 11.72 4.65 -9.62
N GLU A 175 12.39 5.60 -10.27
CA GLU A 175 12.02 7.02 -10.22
C GLU A 175 10.70 7.21 -10.97
N MET A 176 9.70 7.75 -10.28
CA MET A 176 8.40 8.03 -10.90
C MET A 176 8.53 9.24 -11.84
N PRO A 177 7.75 9.29 -12.92
CA PRO A 177 7.68 10.49 -13.75
C PRO A 177 7.33 11.73 -12.92
N GLU A 178 7.83 12.90 -13.34
CA GLU A 178 7.56 14.18 -12.68
C GLU A 178 6.05 14.39 -12.46
N GLY A 179 5.68 14.92 -11.29
CA GLY A 179 4.28 15.12 -10.90
C GLY A 179 3.53 13.83 -10.51
N THR A 180 4.21 12.68 -10.44
CA THR A 180 3.58 11.40 -10.09
C THR A 180 3.95 10.92 -8.69
N GLY A 181 3.04 11.14 -7.73
CA GLY A 181 3.15 10.61 -6.38
C GLY A 181 2.75 9.13 -6.25
N VAL A 182 3.36 8.45 -5.26
CA VAL A 182 2.94 7.11 -4.81
C VAL A 182 2.49 7.22 -3.36
N SER A 183 1.20 7.03 -3.11
CA SER A 183 0.59 7.05 -1.77
C SER A 183 0.33 5.66 -1.20
N GLY A 184 0.27 4.64 -2.05
CA GLY A 184 0.11 3.23 -1.69
C GLY A 184 0.78 2.36 -2.76
N LEU A 185 1.14 1.12 -2.41
CA LEU A 185 1.90 0.24 -3.29
C LEU A 185 1.49 -1.21 -3.04
N GLU A 186 1.17 -1.95 -4.09
CA GLU A 186 0.93 -3.39 -4.04
C GLU A 186 1.45 -4.06 -5.31
N SER A 187 1.95 -5.29 -5.22
CA SER A 187 2.27 -6.10 -6.40
C SER A 187 1.09 -6.98 -6.81
N ASP A 188 0.93 -7.21 -8.10
CA ASP A 188 0.04 -8.26 -8.61
C ASP A 188 0.61 -9.68 -8.43
N GLY A 189 1.81 -9.82 -7.85
CA GLY A 189 2.55 -11.07 -7.73
C GLY A 189 3.27 -11.49 -9.01
N ALA A 190 3.23 -10.66 -10.07
CA ALA A 190 3.80 -10.93 -11.38
C ALA A 190 4.69 -9.76 -11.83
N ASP A 191 4.33 -9.04 -12.89
CA ASP A 191 5.16 -8.04 -13.53
C ASP A 191 4.69 -6.59 -13.28
N CYS A 192 3.78 -6.39 -12.34
CA CYS A 192 3.20 -5.08 -12.07
C CYS A 192 3.16 -4.70 -10.58
N PHE A 193 3.30 -3.40 -10.35
CA PHE A 193 2.91 -2.70 -9.13
C PHE A 193 1.69 -1.83 -9.38
N PHE A 194 0.67 -1.94 -8.54
CA PHE A 194 -0.36 -0.93 -8.39
C PHE A 194 0.13 0.17 -7.44
N CYS A 195 0.09 1.41 -7.90
CA CYS A 195 0.50 2.59 -7.16
C CYS A 195 -0.69 3.52 -6.96
N GLY A 196 -1.06 3.79 -5.71
CA GLY A 196 -2.03 4.84 -5.38
C GLY A 196 -1.45 6.22 -5.71
N GLY A 197 -2.27 7.10 -6.30
CA GLY A 197 -1.85 8.42 -6.77
C GLY A 197 -2.13 9.57 -5.80
N GLY A 198 -2.44 9.29 -4.53
CA GLY A 198 -2.82 10.29 -3.54
C GLY A 198 -3.94 11.20 -4.04
N GLY A 199 -3.75 12.52 -3.92
CA GLY A 199 -4.71 13.55 -4.33
C GLY A 199 -4.98 13.66 -5.83
N SER A 200 -4.34 12.82 -6.67
CA SER A 200 -4.76 12.71 -8.08
C SER A 200 -6.02 11.86 -8.27
N GLY A 201 -6.48 11.12 -7.25
CA GLY A 201 -7.63 10.22 -7.33
C GLY A 201 -7.43 9.01 -8.25
N LYS A 202 -6.19 8.79 -8.72
CA LYS A 202 -5.83 7.76 -9.70
C LYS A 202 -5.09 6.58 -9.06
N ILE A 203 -5.19 5.43 -9.71
CA ILE A 203 -4.29 4.29 -9.49
C ILE A 203 -3.47 4.08 -10.75
N ARG A 204 -2.19 3.73 -10.61
CA ARG A 204 -1.29 3.49 -11.74
C ARG A 204 -0.74 2.08 -11.68
N ALA A 205 -0.86 1.35 -12.77
CA ALA A 205 -0.10 0.13 -12.98
C ALA A 205 1.30 0.52 -13.48
N VAL A 206 2.33 0.15 -12.73
CA VAL A 206 3.74 0.40 -13.02
C VAL A 206 4.43 -0.94 -13.28
N ARG A 207 5.23 -1.04 -14.34
CA ARG A 207 5.98 -2.26 -14.62
C ARG A 207 7.01 -2.54 -13.52
N ARG A 208 6.98 -3.73 -12.94
CA ARG A 208 8.00 -4.23 -12.02
C ARG A 208 9.28 -4.62 -12.80
N PRO A 209 10.48 -4.23 -12.34
CA PRO A 209 11.73 -4.69 -12.92
C PRO A 209 11.91 -6.20 -12.70
N GLY A 210 12.49 -6.88 -13.70
CA GLY A 210 12.84 -8.31 -13.62
C GLY A 210 14.17 -8.60 -12.94
#